data_AF-A0A3L6TA65-F1
#
_entry.id   AF-A0A3L6TA65-F1
#
_cell.length_a   1.000
_cell.length_b   1.000
_cell.length_c   1.000
_cell.angle_alpha   90.00
_cell.angle_beta   90.00
_cell.angle_gamma   90.00
#
_symmetry.space_group_name_H-M   'P 1'
#
loop_
_entity.id
_entity.type
_entity.pdbx_description
1 polymer ?
#
loop_
_entity_poly.entity_id
_entity_poly.type
_entity_poly.pdbx_seq_one_letter_code
_entity_poly.pdbx_strand_id
1 'polypeptide(L)'
;MLLNTRASVDPIAMKTSALIVYIFSSEAIKQEFKTKIWLSVTQQFDKVELLRSAVTQAKKEPAKGKDESFLEQTLTDSLSADKFLLVLDDVWSERAWKDVLQVPVANAGRRQPGSRVLLTTRNGDVVLKMGPYHSQSDQLHVSNRAEHLPHGVAASTKHALWTWPGNDSKN
;
A
#
# COMPACT_ATOMS: atom_id res chain seq x y z
N MET A 1 8.56 41.17 -12.75
CA MET A 1 7.73 40.02 -13.17
C MET A 1 8.14 38.82 -12.34
N LEU A 2 7.31 38.42 -11.38
CA LEU A 2 7.45 37.15 -10.65
C LEU A 2 6.09 36.47 -10.72
N LEU A 3 5.97 35.42 -11.51
CA LEU A 3 4.77 34.58 -11.56
C LEU A 3 4.72 33.80 -10.26
N ASN A 4 3.86 34.23 -9.34
CA ASN A 4 3.55 33.46 -8.14
C ASN A 4 2.53 32.38 -8.53
N THR A 5 3.02 31.22 -8.93
CA THR A 5 2.18 30.02 -9.10
C THR A 5 1.73 29.55 -7.73
N ARG A 6 0.55 30.02 -7.29
CA ARG A 6 -0.20 29.40 -6.20
C ARG A 6 -0.56 27.98 -6.64
N ALA A 7 0.17 26.99 -6.14
CA ALA A 7 -0.24 25.61 -6.20
C ALA A 7 -1.57 25.49 -5.44
N SER A 8 -2.67 25.31 -6.17
CA SER A 8 -3.94 24.91 -5.59
C SER A 8 -3.80 23.44 -5.22
N VAL A 9 -3.66 23.16 -3.92
CA VAL A 9 -3.60 21.80 -3.40
C VAL A 9 -5.03 21.39 -3.07
N ASP A 10 -5.57 20.42 -3.80
CA ASP A 10 -6.93 19.93 -3.63
C ASP A 10 -7.13 19.28 -2.25
N PRO A 11 -8.10 19.73 -1.42
CA PRO A 11 -8.32 19.24 -0.05
C PRO A 11 -8.65 17.73 0.05
N ILE A 12 -9.13 17.13 -1.05
CA ILE A 12 -9.59 15.73 -1.09
C ILE A 12 -8.40 14.76 -1.12
N ALA A 13 -7.30 15.10 -1.79
CA ALA A 13 -6.07 14.30 -1.80
C ALA A 13 -5.35 14.33 -0.45
N MET A 14 -5.57 15.37 0.36
CA MET A 14 -4.86 15.58 1.61
C MET A 14 -5.29 14.63 2.74
N LYS A 15 -6.49 14.00 2.67
CA LYS A 15 -7.04 13.19 3.78
C LYS A 15 -6.50 11.76 3.87
N THR A 16 -6.28 11.06 2.76
CA THR A 16 -5.84 9.65 2.76
C THR A 16 -4.34 9.51 3.00
N SER A 17 -3.54 10.34 2.34
CA SER A 17 -2.10 10.39 2.58
C SER A 17 -1.79 10.81 4.02
N ALA A 18 -2.59 11.70 4.62
CA ALA A 18 -2.43 12.06 6.04
C ALA A 18 -2.74 10.89 7.00
N LEU A 19 -3.77 10.07 6.73
CA LEU A 19 -4.08 8.89 7.54
C LEU A 19 -2.98 7.83 7.43
N ILE A 20 -2.48 7.58 6.22
CA ILE A 20 -1.34 6.66 6.01
C ILE A 20 -0.09 7.20 6.73
N VAL A 21 0.22 8.49 6.58
CA VAL A 21 1.34 9.13 7.31
C VAL A 21 1.19 8.92 8.81
N TYR A 22 -0.02 9.07 9.35
CA TYR A 22 -0.28 8.83 10.77
C TYR A 22 -0.02 7.37 11.17
N ILE A 23 -0.52 6.40 10.39
CA ILE A 23 -0.31 4.97 10.63
C ILE A 23 1.19 4.63 10.62
N PHE A 24 1.93 5.07 9.60
CA PHE A 24 3.38 4.85 9.50
C PHE A 24 4.19 5.53 10.61
N SER A 25 3.68 6.65 11.13
CA SER A 25 4.35 7.40 12.20
C SER A 25 4.10 6.83 13.60
N SER A 26 3.05 6.02 13.75
CA SER A 26 2.69 5.44 15.04
C SER A 26 3.75 4.45 15.55
N GLU A 27 4.03 4.53 16.84
CA GLU A 27 5.08 3.70 17.47
C GLU A 27 4.70 2.21 17.45
N ALA A 28 3.41 1.91 17.59
CA ALA A 28 2.90 0.54 17.48
C ALA A 28 3.22 -0.11 16.11
N ILE A 29 2.99 0.60 15.00
CA ILE A 29 3.31 0.12 13.66
C ILE A 29 4.83 0.03 13.45
N LYS A 30 5.60 0.97 14.02
CA LYS A 30 7.06 0.92 13.94
C LYS A 30 7.64 -0.30 14.64
N GLN A 31 7.06 -0.69 15.77
CA GLN A 31 7.47 -1.86 16.54
C GLN A 31 6.96 -3.17 15.93
N GLU A 32 5.75 -3.18 15.36
CA GLU A 32 5.16 -4.39 14.77
C GLU A 32 5.81 -4.74 13.41
N PHE A 33 6.11 -3.75 12.56
CA PHE A 33 6.59 -3.97 11.19
C PHE A 33 7.98 -3.37 10.99
N LYS A 34 8.98 -4.26 10.87
CA LYS A 34 10.37 -3.87 10.64
C LYS A 34 10.59 -3.40 9.21
N THR A 35 9.91 -4.02 8.25
CA THR A 35 9.90 -3.64 6.84
C THR A 35 8.62 -2.90 6.49
N LYS A 36 8.77 -1.71 5.90
CA LYS A 36 7.65 -0.80 5.59
C LYS A 36 7.85 -0.23 4.20
N ILE A 37 6.86 -0.40 3.33
CA ILE A 37 6.92 0.03 1.93
C ILE A 37 5.66 0.84 1.63
N TRP A 38 5.83 2.00 1.00
CA TRP A 38 4.74 2.83 0.48
C TRP A 38 4.98 3.08 -1.01
N LEU A 39 4.11 2.52 -1.85
CA LEU A 39 4.09 2.76 -3.28
C LEU A 39 2.88 3.63 -3.65
N SER A 40 3.12 4.77 -4.29
CA SER A 40 2.07 5.52 -4.97
C SER A 40 1.94 4.96 -6.39
N VAL A 41 0.77 4.44 -6.75
CA VAL A 41 0.56 3.73 -8.00
C VAL A 41 -0.25 4.60 -8.96
N THR A 42 0.45 5.27 -9.87
CA THR A 42 -0.20 6.03 -10.95
C THR A 42 -0.90 5.10 -11.95
N GLN A 43 -1.87 5.63 -12.69
CA GLN A 43 -2.66 4.86 -13.66
C GLN A 43 -1.80 4.17 -14.75
N GLN A 44 -0.69 4.78 -15.10
CA GLN A 44 0.37 4.19 -15.92
C GLN A 44 1.58 3.98 -15.00
N PHE A 45 2.06 2.74 -14.91
CA PHE A 45 3.27 2.40 -14.17
C PHE A 45 4.15 1.51 -15.03
N ASP A 46 5.46 1.63 -14.84
CA ASP A 46 6.44 0.70 -15.38
C ASP A 46 6.70 -0.40 -14.34
N LYS A 47 6.68 -1.67 -14.78
CA LYS A 47 6.82 -2.81 -13.87
C LYS A 47 8.17 -2.83 -13.17
N VAL A 48 9.24 -2.57 -13.92
CA VAL A 48 10.61 -2.60 -13.42
C VAL A 48 10.80 -1.46 -12.43
N GLU A 49 10.34 -0.26 -12.73
CA GLU A 49 10.45 0.88 -11.81
C GLU A 49 9.58 0.69 -10.54
N LEU A 50 8.41 0.07 -10.65
CA LEU A 50 7.60 -0.29 -9.48
C LEU A 50 8.33 -1.27 -8.57
N LEU A 51 8.94 -2.33 -9.14
CA LEU A 51 9.75 -3.29 -8.39
C LEU A 51 10.99 -2.64 -7.78
N ARG A 52 11.69 -1.76 -8.51
CA ARG A 52 12.87 -1.04 -8.00
C ARG A 52 12.51 -0.15 -6.83
N SER A 53 11.38 0.54 -6.91
CA SER A 53 10.87 1.34 -5.79
C SER A 53 10.59 0.45 -4.57
N ALA A 54 9.90 -0.68 -4.77
CA ALA A 54 9.59 -1.63 -3.69
C ALA A 54 10.87 -2.20 -3.05
N VAL A 55 11.83 -2.68 -3.85
CA VAL A 55 13.12 -3.20 -3.37
C VAL A 55 13.89 -2.14 -2.61
N THR A 56 13.93 -0.90 -3.14
CA THR A 56 14.67 0.19 -2.52
C THR A 56 14.15 0.49 -1.11
N GLN A 57 12.83 0.51 -0.95
CA GLN A 57 12.19 0.72 0.34
C GLN A 57 12.32 -0.48 1.27
N ALA A 58 12.21 -1.71 0.74
CA ALA A 58 12.37 -2.94 1.52
C ALA A 58 13.77 -3.04 2.14
N LYS A 59 14.80 -2.72 1.37
CA LYS A 59 16.21 -2.82 1.80
C LYS A 59 16.75 -1.55 2.45
N LYS A 60 16.06 -0.42 2.27
CA LYS A 60 16.54 0.92 2.64
C LYS A 60 17.86 1.30 1.94
N GLU A 61 18.07 0.78 0.74
CA GLU A 61 19.22 1.07 -0.13
C GLU A 61 18.78 1.02 -1.60
N PRO A 62 19.44 1.74 -2.53
CA PRO A 62 19.08 1.71 -3.95
C PRO A 62 19.04 0.29 -4.53
N ALA A 63 17.97 -0.03 -5.25
CA ALA A 63 17.84 -1.30 -5.95
C ALA A 63 18.97 -1.47 -6.99
N LYS A 64 19.70 -2.59 -6.88
CA LYS A 64 20.72 -3.01 -7.84
C LYS A 64 20.05 -3.85 -8.92
N GLY A 65 20.53 -3.74 -10.16
CA GLY A 65 19.96 -4.47 -11.29
C GLY A 65 18.79 -3.75 -11.97
N LYS A 66 18.51 -4.20 -13.20
CA LYS A 66 17.41 -3.70 -14.06
C LYS A 66 16.52 -4.85 -14.57
N ASP A 67 16.87 -6.09 -14.25
CA ASP A 67 16.13 -7.26 -14.67
C ASP A 67 14.92 -7.50 -13.75
N GLU A 68 13.74 -7.71 -14.35
CA GLU A 68 12.48 -7.89 -13.65
C GLU A 68 12.54 -9.10 -12.70
N SER A 69 13.04 -10.24 -13.18
CA SER A 69 13.13 -11.48 -12.38
C SER A 69 14.06 -11.32 -11.19
N PHE A 70 15.20 -10.66 -11.39
CA PHE A 70 16.13 -10.34 -10.29
C PHE A 70 15.49 -9.46 -9.23
N LEU A 71 14.73 -8.44 -9.64
CA LEU A 71 14.06 -7.52 -8.72
C LEU A 71 12.91 -8.20 -7.98
N GLU A 72 12.12 -9.06 -8.65
CA GLU A 72 11.08 -9.86 -8.01
C GLU A 72 11.64 -10.79 -6.92
N GLN A 73 12.73 -11.51 -7.24
CA GLN A 73 13.39 -12.39 -6.28
C GLN A 73 13.97 -11.58 -5.11
N THR A 74 14.64 -10.46 -5.41
CA THR A 74 15.20 -9.58 -4.38
C THR A 74 14.12 -9.03 -3.45
N LEU A 75 12.96 -8.64 -4.00
CA LEU A 75 11.83 -8.18 -3.22
C LEU A 75 11.28 -9.30 -2.33
N THR A 76 11.11 -10.51 -2.88
CA THR A 76 10.64 -11.69 -2.13
C THR A 76 11.54 -11.98 -0.94
N ASP A 77 12.86 -12.00 -1.15
CA ASP A 77 13.83 -12.30 -0.09
C ASP A 77 13.86 -11.21 0.98
N SER A 78 13.81 -9.95 0.55
CA SER A 78 13.79 -8.80 1.48
C SER A 78 12.53 -8.79 2.35
N LEU A 79 11.37 -9.11 1.77
CA LEU A 79 10.11 -9.22 2.50
C LEU A 79 10.03 -10.50 3.36
N SER A 80 10.75 -11.55 2.99
CA SER A 80 10.79 -12.80 3.75
C SER A 80 11.66 -12.71 5.01
N ALA A 81 12.45 -11.64 5.18
CA ALA A 81 13.37 -11.50 6.31
C ALA A 81 12.67 -11.13 7.63
N ASP A 82 11.56 -10.39 7.57
CA ASP A 82 10.83 -9.90 8.73
C ASP A 82 9.37 -9.58 8.39
N LYS A 83 8.54 -9.41 9.42
CA LYS A 83 7.16 -8.93 9.28
C LYS A 83 7.11 -7.57 8.56
N PHE A 84 6.27 -7.48 7.52
CA PHE A 84 6.19 -6.30 6.68
C PHE A 84 4.79 -5.66 6.62
N LEU A 85 4.78 -4.34 6.37
CA LEU A 85 3.60 -3.57 5.98
C LEU A 85 3.86 -2.96 4.60
N LEU A 86 3.06 -3.38 3.61
CA LEU A 86 3.04 -2.79 2.27
C LEU A 86 1.82 -1.89 2.12
N VAL A 87 2.00 -0.66 1.68
CA VAL A 87 0.92 0.27 1.38
C VAL A 87 0.93 0.64 -0.08
N LEU A 88 -0.21 0.41 -0.74
CA LEU A 88 -0.47 0.77 -2.11
C LEU A 88 -1.45 1.95 -2.10
N ASP A 89 -0.92 3.14 -2.38
CA ASP A 89 -1.68 4.39 -2.29
C ASP A 89 -2.20 4.84 -3.66
N ASP A 90 -3.46 5.29 -3.66
CA ASP A 90 -4.21 5.81 -4.81
C ASP A 90 -4.24 4.84 -6.00
N VAL A 91 -4.59 3.56 -5.77
CA VAL A 91 -4.54 2.55 -6.84
C VAL A 91 -5.72 2.65 -7.80
N TRP A 92 -5.41 2.78 -9.09
CA TRP A 92 -6.39 2.93 -10.17
C TRP A 92 -6.82 1.61 -10.84
N SER A 93 -6.00 0.56 -10.75
CA SER A 93 -6.29 -0.76 -11.32
C SER A 93 -5.58 -1.88 -10.57
N GLU A 94 -6.08 -3.10 -10.68
CA GLU A 94 -5.51 -4.31 -10.09
C GLU A 94 -4.16 -4.72 -10.68
N ARG A 95 -3.76 -4.14 -11.82
CA ARG A 95 -2.56 -4.55 -12.58
C ARG A 95 -1.27 -4.43 -11.79
N ALA A 96 -1.07 -3.33 -11.05
CA ALA A 96 0.12 -3.16 -10.23
C ALA A 96 0.24 -4.25 -9.15
N TRP A 97 -0.90 -4.75 -8.66
CA TRP A 97 -0.91 -5.88 -7.76
C TRP A 97 -0.68 -7.19 -8.52
N LYS A 98 -1.59 -7.57 -9.43
CA LYS A 98 -1.57 -8.89 -10.09
C LYS A 98 -0.35 -9.14 -10.94
N ASP A 99 0.10 -8.13 -11.68
CA ASP A 99 1.10 -8.30 -12.72
C ASP A 99 2.53 -8.09 -12.22
N VAL A 100 2.71 -7.66 -10.95
CA VAL A 100 4.00 -7.25 -10.40
C VAL A 100 4.19 -7.66 -8.93
N LEU A 101 3.28 -7.27 -8.04
CA LEU A 101 3.52 -7.36 -6.59
C LEU A 101 2.96 -8.65 -5.96
N GLN A 102 1.95 -9.26 -6.56
CA GLN A 102 1.21 -10.36 -5.94
C GLN A 102 2.12 -11.55 -5.64
N VAL A 103 2.93 -11.99 -6.61
CA VAL A 103 3.83 -13.15 -6.46
C VAL A 103 4.87 -12.93 -5.35
N PRO A 104 5.71 -11.87 -5.38
CA PRO A 104 6.73 -11.68 -4.35
C PRO A 104 6.12 -11.45 -2.95
N VAL A 105 5.03 -10.68 -2.87
CA VAL A 105 4.38 -10.38 -1.59
C VAL A 105 3.68 -11.60 -1.00
N ALA A 106 3.00 -12.42 -1.82
CA ALA A 106 2.35 -13.64 -1.34
C ALA A 106 3.36 -14.70 -0.89
N ASN A 107 4.47 -14.85 -1.60
CA ASN A 107 5.53 -15.78 -1.22
C ASN A 107 6.17 -15.38 0.11
N ALA A 108 6.46 -14.10 0.29
CA ALA A 108 7.00 -13.58 1.54
C ALA A 108 5.98 -13.63 2.69
N GLY A 109 4.72 -13.24 2.44
CA GLY A 109 3.67 -13.21 3.46
C GLY A 109 3.38 -14.57 4.08
N ARG A 110 3.48 -15.66 3.31
CA ARG A 110 3.39 -17.03 3.83
C ARG A 110 4.51 -17.39 4.80
N ARG A 111 5.69 -16.79 4.64
CA ARG A 111 6.86 -17.01 5.51
C ARG A 111 6.87 -16.08 6.72
N GLN A 112 6.16 -14.95 6.64
CA GLN A 112 6.12 -13.92 7.68
C GLN A 112 4.67 -13.64 8.10
N PRO A 113 4.05 -14.54 8.89
CA PRO A 113 2.66 -14.37 9.32
C PRO A 113 2.38 -13.06 10.04
N GLY A 114 1.17 -12.55 9.84
CA GLY A 114 0.75 -11.25 10.35
C GLY A 114 1.27 -10.05 9.55
N SER A 115 2.12 -10.25 8.52
CA SER A 115 2.42 -9.20 7.53
C SER A 115 1.14 -8.72 6.85
N ARG A 116 1.12 -7.43 6.49
CA ARG A 116 -0.10 -6.76 6.04
C ARG A 116 0.09 -5.99 4.73
N VAL A 117 -0.96 -5.94 3.92
CA VAL A 117 -1.05 -5.05 2.76
C VAL A 117 -2.23 -4.11 2.97
N LEU A 118 -1.99 -2.80 2.95
CA LEU A 118 -3.02 -1.77 2.96
C LEU A 118 -3.16 -1.18 1.56
N LEU A 119 -4.38 -1.19 1.04
CA LEU A 119 -4.73 -0.60 -0.24
C LEU A 119 -5.61 0.62 -0.02
N THR A 120 -5.30 1.73 -0.67
CA THR A 120 -6.25 2.85 -0.83
C THR A 120 -6.63 2.99 -2.30
N THR A 121 -7.92 3.18 -2.55
CA THR A 121 -8.44 3.38 -3.90
C THR A 121 -9.71 4.22 -3.87
N ARG A 122 -9.95 4.96 -4.94
CA ARG A 122 -11.22 5.67 -5.19
C ARG A 122 -12.25 4.77 -5.88
N ASN A 123 -11.83 3.60 -6.38
CA ASN A 123 -12.68 2.67 -7.11
C ASN A 123 -12.79 1.34 -6.36
N GLY A 124 -13.96 1.06 -5.80
CA GLY A 124 -14.21 -0.18 -5.04
C GLY A 124 -14.03 -1.47 -5.85
N ASP A 125 -14.24 -1.40 -7.17
CA ASP A 125 -14.10 -2.57 -8.04
C ASP A 125 -12.65 -3.07 -8.09
N VAL A 126 -11.68 -2.19 -7.85
CA VAL A 126 -10.26 -2.54 -7.79
C VAL A 126 -10.01 -3.52 -6.64
N VAL A 127 -10.66 -3.33 -5.49
CA VAL A 127 -10.55 -4.23 -4.34
C VAL A 127 -11.04 -5.63 -4.69
N LEU A 128 -12.19 -5.71 -5.36
CA LEU A 128 -12.80 -6.98 -5.78
C LEU A 128 -11.93 -7.71 -6.81
N LYS A 129 -11.34 -6.95 -7.74
CA LYS A 129 -10.51 -7.51 -8.81
C LYS A 129 -9.18 -8.05 -8.32
N MET A 130 -8.61 -7.53 -7.23
CA MET A 130 -7.31 -7.98 -6.70
C MET A 130 -7.33 -9.39 -6.08
N GLY A 131 -8.52 -9.98 -5.88
CA GLY A 131 -8.71 -11.37 -5.48
C GLY A 131 -8.93 -11.58 -3.98
N PRO A 132 -9.31 -12.81 -3.56
CA PRO A 132 -9.72 -13.11 -2.19
C PRO A 132 -8.50 -13.40 -1.31
N TYR A 133 -7.82 -12.36 -0.83
CA TYR A 133 -7.04 -12.44 0.40
C TYR A 133 -7.92 -11.88 1.51
N HIS A 134 -7.98 -12.54 2.67
CA HIS A 134 -8.90 -12.24 3.79
C HIS A 134 -9.09 -10.72 3.94
N SER A 135 -10.18 -10.22 3.35
CA SER A 135 -10.50 -8.81 3.34
C SER A 135 -11.26 -8.55 4.61
N GLN A 136 -10.56 -8.19 5.69
CA GLN A 136 -11.24 -7.42 6.72
C GLN A 136 -11.46 -6.03 6.13
N SER A 137 -12.66 -5.84 5.59
CA SER A 137 -13.19 -4.50 5.31
C SER A 137 -13.50 -3.84 6.66
N ASP A 138 -12.49 -3.62 7.49
CA ASP A 138 -12.63 -2.68 8.58
C ASP A 138 -12.74 -1.31 7.92
N GLN A 139 -13.98 -0.86 7.76
CA GLN A 139 -14.24 0.56 7.64
C GLN A 139 -13.65 1.18 8.90
N LEU A 140 -12.44 1.73 8.79
CA LEU A 140 -11.99 2.73 9.74
C LEU A 140 -13.01 3.87 9.63
N HIS A 141 -14.04 3.81 10.49
CA HIS A 141 -14.93 4.92 10.76
C HIS A 141 -14.06 6.03 11.34
N VAL A 142 -13.49 6.84 10.46
CA VAL A 142 -13.04 8.16 10.85
C VAL A 142 -14.32 8.92 11.17
N SER A 143 -14.62 9.04 12.46
CA SER A 143 -15.77 9.77 12.98
C SER A 143 -15.96 11.07 12.20
N ASN A 144 -17.07 11.15 11.45
CA ASN A 144 -17.51 12.38 10.82
C ASN A 144 -17.82 13.39 11.91
N ARG A 145 -16.85 14.25 12.24
CA ARG A 145 -17.14 15.55 12.82
C ARG A 145 -16.87 16.61 11.77
N ALA A 146 -17.63 16.53 10.69
CA ALA A 146 -17.76 17.54 9.67
C ALA A 146 -19.21 17.55 9.17
N GLU A 147 -20.16 17.70 10.09
CA GLU A 147 -21.47 18.23 9.72
C GLU A 147 -21.28 19.72 9.46
N HIS A 148 -21.76 20.21 8.30
CA HIS A 148 -21.69 21.58 7.74
C HIS A 148 -20.67 21.81 6.61
N LEU A 149 -20.77 21.05 5.51
CA LEU A 149 -20.40 21.57 4.18
C LEU A 149 -21.56 21.37 3.19
N PRO A 150 -21.84 22.35 2.30
CA PRO A 150 -23.02 22.33 1.46
C PRO A 150 -22.90 21.34 0.30
N HIS A 151 -24.04 20.74 -0.03
CA HIS A 151 -24.39 19.89 -1.17
C HIS A 151 -23.27 19.49 -2.15
N GLY A 152 -22.92 18.19 -2.14
CA GLY A 152 -22.59 17.48 -3.39
C GLY A 152 -21.21 16.84 -3.55
N VAL A 153 -20.36 16.70 -2.51
CA VAL A 153 -19.05 16.05 -2.69
C VAL A 153 -18.78 14.98 -1.64
N ALA A 154 -19.22 13.75 -1.94
CA ALA A 154 -18.79 12.54 -1.23
C ALA A 154 -17.85 11.73 -2.12
N ALA A 155 -16.56 12.06 -2.12
CA ALA A 155 -15.54 11.15 -2.65
C ALA A 155 -15.29 10.07 -1.59
N SER A 156 -15.96 8.92 -1.72
CA SER A 156 -15.82 7.77 -0.82
C SER A 156 -14.53 7.02 -1.16
N THR A 157 -13.41 7.34 -0.51
CA THR A 157 -12.19 6.51 -0.58
C THR A 157 -12.44 5.19 0.14
N LYS A 158 -12.14 4.08 -0.52
CA LYS A 158 -12.26 2.73 0.03
C LYS A 158 -10.87 2.18 0.37
N HIS A 159 -10.83 1.37 1.43
CA HIS A 159 -9.60 0.79 1.97
C HIS A 159 -9.77 -0.73 2.05
N ALA A 160 -8.69 -1.48 1.84
CA ALA A 160 -8.66 -2.92 2.04
C ALA A 160 -7.37 -3.33 2.75
N LEU A 161 -7.50 -4.28 3.69
CA LEU A 161 -6.39 -4.87 4.43
C LEU A 161 -6.32 -6.36 4.12
N TRP A 162 -5.12 -6.85 3.78
CA TRP A 162 -4.86 -8.28 3.62
C TRP A 162 -3.86 -8.77 4.67
N THR A 163 -4.09 -9.98 5.18
CA THR A 163 -3.23 -10.66 6.15
C THR A 163 -3.00 -12.12 5.75
N TRP A 164 -1.86 -12.69 6.15
CA TRP A 164 -1.59 -14.13 6.04
C TRP A 164 -1.79 -14.82 7.39
N PRO A 165 -2.43 -16.01 7.43
CA PRO A 165 -2.64 -16.75 8.67
C PRO A 165 -1.31 -17.16 9.29
N GLY A 166 -1.26 -17.11 10.63
CA GLY A 166 -0.23 -17.77 11.44
C GLY A 166 -0.23 -19.26 11.14
N ASN A 167 0.97 -19.87 11.09
CA ASN A 167 1.07 -21.31 11.10
C ASN A 167 0.70 -21.81 12.51
N ASP A 168 -0.59 -21.80 12.82
CA ASP A 168 -1.15 -22.47 13.99
C ASP A 168 -1.18 -23.97 13.68
N SER A 169 0.00 -24.59 13.68
CA SER A 169 0.12 -26.02 13.92
C SER A 169 -0.39 -26.27 15.34
N LYS A 170 -1.68 -26.59 15.45
CA LYS A 170 -2.24 -27.25 16.62
C LYS A 170 -1.40 -28.51 16.89
N ASN A 171 -0.69 -28.48 18.00
CA ASN A 171 -0.30 -29.67 18.73
C ASN A 171 -1.54 -30.22 19.46
#